data_AF-A0A7V8WF23-F1
#
_entry.id   AF-A0A7V8WF23-F1
#
_cell.length_a   1.000
_cell.length_b   1.000
_cell.length_c   1.000
_cell.angle_alpha   90.00
_cell.angle_beta   90.00
_cell.angle_gamma   90.00
#
_symmetry.space_group_name_H-M   'P 1'
#
loop_
_entity.id
_entity.type
_entity.pdbx_description
1 polymer ?
#
loop_
_entity_poly.entity_id
_entity_poly.type
_entity_poly.pdbx_seq_one_letter_code
_entity_poly.pdbx_strand_id
1 'polypeptide(L)'
;MISAALSLLEAVVSTSGPVYRGIDRNLRVDIPRIEVSIAIDGELSEPVWEQAARLTGFSQYAPDDGRAATDETEVLVWYSPSAIHFGVRAHGRPGTVRATLADRDRIDNDDWIQIYLGTFNDGRQASVIGVN
;
A
#
# COMPACT_ATOMS: atom_id res chain seq x y z
N MET A 1 -42.02 0.11 -35.41
CA MET A 1 -41.96 -1.06 -34.51
C MET A 1 -40.48 -1.30 -34.18
N ILE A 2 -39.89 -0.46 -33.31
CA ILE A 2 -39.43 -0.78 -31.94
C ILE A 2 -38.51 -2.02 -31.95
N SER A 3 -37.21 -1.87 -32.14
CA SER A 3 -36.17 -1.54 -31.13
C SER A 3 -35.91 -2.66 -30.12
N ALA A 4 -34.70 -3.22 -30.14
CA ALA A 4 -34.03 -3.79 -28.98
C ALA A 4 -32.53 -3.88 -29.29
N ALA A 5 -31.82 -2.75 -29.16
CA ALA A 5 -30.37 -2.78 -28.98
C ALA A 5 -30.10 -3.31 -27.57
N LEU A 6 -29.66 -4.56 -27.49
CA LEU A 6 -29.27 -5.21 -26.25
C LEU A 6 -27.92 -4.62 -25.81
N SER A 7 -27.95 -3.53 -25.05
CA SER A 7 -26.77 -3.00 -24.38
C SER A 7 -26.38 -3.95 -23.26
N LEU A 8 -25.31 -4.72 -23.49
CA LEU A 8 -24.67 -5.55 -22.47
C LEU A 8 -23.98 -4.60 -21.47
N LEU A 9 -24.59 -4.43 -20.29
CA LEU A 9 -23.94 -3.80 -19.16
C LEU A 9 -22.91 -4.81 -18.63
N GLU A 10 -21.64 -4.66 -18.98
CA GLU A 10 -20.57 -5.36 -18.26
C GLU A 10 -20.59 -4.86 -16.82
N ALA A 11 -21.17 -5.65 -15.92
CA ALA A 11 -20.94 -5.47 -14.51
C ALA A 11 -19.45 -5.69 -14.27
N VAL A 12 -18.69 -4.61 -14.05
CA VAL A 12 -17.34 -4.70 -13.50
C VAL A 12 -17.49 -5.34 -12.13
N VAL A 13 -17.18 -6.63 -12.04
CA VAL A 13 -17.08 -7.31 -10.75
C VAL A 13 -15.82 -6.76 -10.09
N SER A 14 -15.96 -5.71 -9.28
CA SER A 14 -14.89 -5.26 -8.39
C SER A 14 -14.58 -6.40 -7.43
N THR A 15 -13.54 -7.16 -7.73
CA THR A 15 -13.03 -8.18 -6.81
C THR A 15 -12.13 -7.46 -5.84
N SER A 16 -12.52 -7.42 -4.56
CA SER A 16 -11.66 -6.85 -3.52
C SER A 16 -10.38 -7.68 -3.44
N GLY A 17 -9.24 -7.01 -3.41
CA GLY A 17 -7.94 -7.64 -3.33
C GLY A 17 -7.74 -8.43 -2.03
N PRO A 18 -6.81 -9.41 -2.02
CA PRO A 18 -6.53 -10.24 -0.86
C PRO A 18 -5.95 -9.42 0.30
N VAL A 19 -6.33 -9.79 1.54
CA VAL A 19 -5.83 -9.17 2.77
C VAL A 19 -4.78 -10.06 3.44
N TYR A 20 -3.63 -9.49 3.74
CA TYR A 20 -2.51 -10.14 4.40
C TYR A 20 -2.24 -9.46 5.74
N ARG A 21 -2.23 -10.25 6.83
CA ARG A 21 -2.00 -9.75 8.18
C ARG A 21 -0.60 -10.15 8.67
N GLY A 22 0.24 -9.16 8.95
CA GLY A 22 1.63 -9.38 9.38
C GLY A 22 1.73 -10.14 10.71
N ILE A 23 0.88 -9.79 11.68
CA ILE A 23 0.82 -10.41 13.01
C ILE A 23 0.43 -11.90 12.97
N ASP A 24 -0.30 -12.31 11.92
CA ASP A 24 -0.67 -13.70 11.68
C ASP A 24 0.40 -14.46 10.86
N ARG A 25 1.54 -13.82 10.58
CA ARG A 25 2.66 -14.31 9.74
C ARG A 25 2.29 -14.57 8.28
N ASN A 26 1.27 -13.89 7.77
CA ASN A 26 0.95 -13.89 6.34
C ASN A 26 1.88 -12.94 5.58
N LEU A 27 3.18 -13.26 5.55
CA LEU A 27 4.24 -12.39 5.01
C LEU A 27 4.57 -12.65 3.54
N ARG A 28 4.09 -13.76 2.98
CA ARG A 28 4.19 -14.04 1.55
C ARG A 28 2.97 -13.48 0.85
N VAL A 29 3.17 -12.35 0.17
CA VAL A 29 2.11 -11.57 -0.47
C VAL A 29 2.18 -11.79 -1.97
N ASP A 30 1.11 -12.35 -2.55
CA ASP A 30 0.93 -12.37 -4.00
C ASP A 30 0.35 -11.02 -4.42
N ILE A 31 1.22 -10.17 -4.99
CA ILE A 31 0.87 -8.83 -5.43
C ILE A 31 0.25 -8.93 -6.83
N PRO A 32 -0.94 -8.35 -7.08
CA PRO A 32 -1.57 -8.40 -8.39
C PRO A 32 -0.85 -7.52 -9.41
N ARG A 33 -0.71 -8.04 -10.64
CA ARG A 33 -0.34 -7.26 -11.82
C ARG A 33 -1.60 -6.69 -12.45
N ILE A 34 -1.63 -5.37 -12.70
CA ILE A 34 -2.78 -4.70 -13.28
C ILE A 34 -2.31 -3.77 -14.40
N GLU A 35 -2.90 -3.91 -15.59
CA GLU A 35 -2.54 -3.18 -16.80
C GLU A 35 -3.28 -1.83 -16.84
N VAL A 36 -2.93 -0.93 -15.94
CA VAL A 36 -3.53 0.41 -15.83
C VAL A 36 -2.49 1.45 -15.44
N SER A 37 -2.73 2.71 -15.83
CA SER A 37 -1.99 3.87 -15.37
C SER A 37 -2.90 4.74 -14.52
N ILE A 38 -2.38 5.23 -13.38
CA ILE A 38 -3.06 6.16 -12.49
C ILE A 38 -2.24 7.43 -12.32
N ALA A 39 -2.88 8.51 -11.87
CA ALA A 39 -2.15 9.68 -11.37
C ALA A 39 -1.56 9.35 -9.99
N ILE A 40 -0.45 10.00 -9.64
CA ILE A 40 0.14 9.88 -8.31
C ILE A 40 0.07 11.26 -7.67
N ASP A 41 -1.05 11.53 -7.00
CA ASP A 41 -1.36 12.81 -6.36
C ASP A 41 -1.51 12.71 -4.83
N GLY A 42 -1.41 11.49 -4.28
CA GLY A 42 -1.54 11.19 -2.86
C GLY A 42 -2.96 10.82 -2.43
N GLU A 43 -3.94 10.87 -3.34
CA GLU A 43 -5.28 10.33 -3.09
C GLU A 43 -5.35 8.85 -3.51
N LEU A 44 -6.06 8.04 -2.74
CA LEU A 44 -6.27 6.62 -3.03
C LEU A 44 -7.69 6.39 -3.55
N SER A 45 -8.10 7.20 -4.55
CA SER A 45 -9.47 7.26 -5.05
C SER A 45 -9.70 6.41 -6.29
N GLU A 46 -8.64 6.03 -7.01
CA GLU A 46 -8.77 5.21 -8.21
C GLU A 46 -9.27 3.79 -7.90
N PRO A 47 -10.19 3.22 -8.70
CA PRO A 47 -10.75 1.89 -8.45
C PRO A 47 -9.73 0.74 -8.41
N VAL A 48 -8.55 0.92 -9.02
CA VAL A 48 -7.48 -0.10 -8.99
C VAL A 48 -7.03 -0.41 -7.55
N TRP A 49 -7.13 0.54 -6.63
CA TRP A 49 -6.77 0.36 -5.24
C TRP A 49 -7.67 -0.66 -4.52
N GLU A 50 -8.89 -0.90 -5.00
CA GLU A 50 -9.77 -1.95 -4.45
C GLU A 50 -9.25 -3.36 -4.75
N GLN A 51 -8.53 -3.53 -5.86
CA GLN A 51 -7.99 -4.81 -6.33
C GLN A 51 -6.59 -5.10 -5.77
N ALA A 52 -5.92 -4.08 -5.23
CA ALA A 52 -4.57 -4.18 -4.68
C ALA A 52 -4.48 -5.19 -3.51
N ALA A 53 -3.33 -5.82 -3.35
CA ALA A 53 -3.05 -6.59 -2.14
C ALA A 53 -3.03 -5.64 -0.94
N ARG A 54 -3.79 -5.98 0.10
CA ARG A 54 -3.93 -5.16 1.31
C ARG A 54 -3.12 -5.77 2.45
N LEU A 55 -2.01 -5.13 2.82
CA LEU A 55 -1.20 -5.50 3.98
C LEU A 55 -1.68 -4.71 5.20
N THR A 56 -1.98 -5.43 6.27
CA THR A 56 -2.51 -4.89 7.53
C THR A 56 -1.88 -5.63 8.71
N GLY A 57 -2.23 -5.24 9.94
CA GLY A 57 -1.84 -5.97 11.15
C GLY A 57 -0.32 -6.03 11.32
N PHE A 58 0.36 -4.90 11.09
CA PHE A 58 1.79 -4.77 11.31
C PHE A 58 2.15 -5.03 12.78
N SER A 59 3.37 -5.51 13.00
CA SER A 59 3.96 -5.62 14.34
C SER A 59 4.88 -4.45 14.63
N GLN A 60 4.96 -4.04 15.89
CA GLN A 60 5.96 -3.08 16.34
C GLN A 60 7.31 -3.78 16.58
N TYR A 61 8.39 -3.06 16.32
CA TYR A 61 9.76 -3.50 16.65
C TYR A 61 10.20 -3.03 18.05
N ALA A 62 9.73 -1.85 18.46
CA ALA A 62 10.05 -1.23 19.74
C ALA A 62 8.79 -0.57 20.34
N PRO A 63 8.66 -0.47 21.68
CA PRO A 63 9.59 -0.99 22.69
C PRO A 63 9.53 -2.52 22.86
N ASP A 64 8.39 -3.15 22.54
CA ASP A 64 8.20 -4.59 22.67
C ASP A 64 8.06 -5.24 21.30
N ASP A 65 9.12 -5.94 20.85
CA ASP A 65 9.16 -6.57 19.54
C ASP A 65 8.04 -7.64 19.36
N GLY A 66 7.47 -7.68 18.15
CA GLY A 66 6.51 -8.67 17.71
C GLY A 66 5.07 -8.47 18.22
N ARG A 67 4.80 -7.46 19.06
CA ARG A 67 3.42 -7.09 19.42
C ARG A 67 2.70 -6.43 18.24
N ALA A 68 1.38 -6.46 18.24
CA ALA A 68 0.60 -5.66 17.28
C ALA A 68 0.98 -4.18 17.40
N ALA A 69 1.16 -3.51 16.26
CA ALA A 69 1.44 -2.09 16.21
C ALA A 69 0.34 -1.29 16.91
N THR A 70 0.74 -0.24 17.64
CA THR A 70 -0.19 0.58 18.42
C THR A 70 -1.09 1.41 17.53
N ASP A 71 -0.53 1.95 16.45
CA ASP A 71 -1.26 2.71 15.45
C ASP A 71 -1.51 1.84 14.21
N GLU A 72 -2.72 1.95 13.65
CA GLU A 72 -3.13 1.15 12.49
C GLU A 72 -2.51 1.68 11.21
N THR A 73 -1.90 0.78 10.44
CA THR A 73 -1.37 1.07 9.11
C THR A 73 -1.90 0.05 8.11
N GLU A 74 -2.37 0.55 6.99
CA GLU A 74 -2.75 -0.21 5.81
C GLU A 74 -1.80 0.14 4.66
N VAL A 75 -1.24 -0.87 4.01
CA VAL A 75 -0.46 -0.70 2.78
C VAL A 75 -1.15 -1.46 1.65
N LEU A 76 -1.46 -0.77 0.57
CA LEU A 76 -2.03 -1.32 -0.66
C LEU A 76 -0.92 -1.46 -1.70
N VAL A 77 -0.80 -2.63 -2.31
CA VAL A 77 0.25 -2.90 -3.30
C VAL A 77 -0.31 -3.59 -4.53
N TRP A 78 0.03 -3.05 -5.69
CA TRP A 78 -0.16 -3.66 -7.00
C TRP A 78 0.99 -3.23 -7.90
N TYR A 79 1.17 -3.87 -9.05
CA TYR A 79 2.18 -3.43 -10.01
C TYR A 79 1.66 -3.41 -11.44
N SER A 80 2.13 -2.44 -12.22
CA SER A 80 1.93 -2.30 -13.64
C SER A 80 3.16 -2.83 -14.40
N PRO A 81 3.18 -2.82 -15.74
CA PRO A 81 4.39 -3.15 -16.49
C PRO A 81 5.59 -2.23 -16.20
N SER A 82 5.35 -1.02 -15.68
CA SER A 82 6.37 0.02 -15.53
C SER A 82 6.68 0.41 -14.09
N ALA A 83 5.80 0.10 -13.12
CA ALA A 83 5.98 0.51 -11.73
C ALA A 83 5.32 -0.44 -10.73
N ILE A 84 5.84 -0.42 -9.50
CA ILE A 84 5.15 -0.97 -8.33
C ILE A 84 4.49 0.21 -7.62
N HIS A 85 3.20 0.10 -7.33
CA HIS A 85 2.41 1.14 -6.72
C HIS A 85 2.17 0.80 -5.24
N PHE A 86 2.53 1.72 -4.36
CA PHE A 86 2.31 1.62 -2.93
C PHE A 86 1.35 2.73 -2.49
N GLY A 87 0.17 2.35 -2.04
CA GLY A 87 -0.74 3.25 -1.33
C GLY A 87 -0.60 3.01 0.15
N VAL A 88 -0.49 4.06 0.96
CA VAL A 88 -0.33 3.93 2.42
C VAL A 88 -1.36 4.77 3.14
N ARG A 89 -2.09 4.13 4.07
CA ARG A 89 -2.92 4.81 5.06
C ARG A 89 -2.32 4.51 6.43
N ALA A 90 -1.61 5.50 6.98
CA ALA A 90 -1.07 5.42 8.33
C ALA A 90 -1.93 6.29 9.24
N HIS A 91 -2.47 5.70 10.30
CA HIS A 91 -3.19 6.42 11.33
C HIS A 91 -2.25 6.79 12.46
N GLY A 92 -2.59 7.85 13.18
CA GLY A 92 -1.94 8.21 14.43
C GLY A 92 -2.97 8.83 15.35
N ARG A 93 -2.62 8.97 16.63
CA ARG A 93 -3.50 9.66 17.58
C ARG A 93 -3.75 11.11 17.11
N PRO A 94 -4.98 11.63 17.29
CA PRO A 94 -5.29 13.00 16.90
C PRO A 94 -4.30 14.00 17.53
N GLY A 95 -3.69 14.84 16.70
CA GLY A 95 -2.72 15.84 17.13
C GLY A 95 -1.29 15.32 17.39
N THR A 96 -1.01 14.04 17.15
CA THR A 96 0.36 13.51 17.27
C THR A 96 1.07 13.37 15.94
N VAL A 97 0.33 13.30 14.82
CA VAL A 97 0.89 13.12 13.48
C VAL A 97 1.68 14.36 13.06
N ARG A 98 2.93 14.16 12.64
CA ARG A 98 3.84 15.21 12.18
C ARG A 98 4.35 14.90 10.77
N ALA A 99 3.94 15.72 9.80
CA ALA A 99 4.33 15.65 8.39
C ALA A 99 4.67 17.05 7.87
N THR A 100 5.88 17.51 8.20
CA THR A 100 6.45 18.81 7.83
C THR A 100 7.31 18.69 6.58
N LEU A 101 7.59 19.81 5.89
CA LEU A 101 8.58 19.79 4.81
C LEU A 101 9.97 19.56 5.42
N ALA A 102 10.49 18.35 5.24
CA ALA A 102 11.82 17.95 5.68
C ALA A 102 12.82 17.99 4.52
N ASP A 103 14.10 18.18 4.86
CA ASP A 103 15.17 18.01 3.89
C ASP A 103 15.24 16.54 3.44
N ARG A 104 15.59 16.32 2.17
CA ARG A 104 15.85 14.97 1.66
C ARG A 104 16.84 14.25 2.58
N ASP A 105 16.52 13.00 2.91
CA ASP A 105 17.31 12.14 3.80
C ASP A 105 17.34 12.59 5.28
N ARG A 106 16.51 13.56 5.69
CA ARG A 106 16.40 14.07 7.08
C ARG A 106 14.95 14.09 7.59
N ILE A 107 14.23 13.00 7.34
CA ILE A 107 12.81 12.83 7.65
C ILE A 107 12.54 12.18 9.02
N ASP A 108 13.60 11.84 9.75
CA ASP A 108 13.59 11.05 10.99
C ASP A 108 12.96 11.76 12.19
N ASN A 109 12.75 13.08 12.11
CA ASN A 109 12.11 13.88 13.16
C ASN A 109 10.58 13.96 13.02
N ASP A 110 10.03 13.39 11.96
CA ASP A 110 8.61 13.35 11.62
C ASP A 110 8.09 11.91 11.69
N ASP A 111 6.79 11.71 11.50
CA ASP A 111 6.26 10.38 11.22
C ASP A 111 6.59 10.01 9.78
N TRP A 112 7.11 8.81 9.54
CA TRP A 112 7.55 8.41 8.20
C TRP A 112 7.24 6.94 7.91
N ILE A 113 7.20 6.64 6.62
CA ILE A 113 7.10 5.29 6.07
C ILE A 113 8.36 5.01 5.28
N GLN A 114 8.88 3.79 5.41
CA GLN A 114 10.03 3.34 4.63
C GLN A 114 9.76 1.97 4.03
N ILE A 115 10.10 1.85 2.76
CA ILE A 115 9.96 0.64 1.97
C ILE A 115 11.36 0.17 1.59
N TYR A 116 11.67 -1.06 1.98
CA TYR A 116 12.89 -1.76 1.60
C TYR A 116 12.56 -2.73 0.46
N LEU A 117 13.17 -2.52 -0.72
CA LEU A 117 12.98 -3.35 -1.91
C LEU A 117 14.25 -4.11 -2.25
N GLY A 118 14.27 -5.39 -1.92
CA GLY A 118 15.33 -6.33 -2.35
C GLY A 118 15.08 -6.83 -3.77
N THR A 119 15.44 -6.04 -4.78
CA THR A 119 15.15 -6.34 -6.21
C THR A 119 15.83 -7.61 -6.73
N PHE A 120 16.93 -8.05 -6.10
CA PHE A 120 17.62 -9.29 -6.42
C PHE A 120 17.24 -10.47 -5.51
N ASN A 121 16.52 -10.19 -4.41
CA ASN A 121 16.14 -11.18 -3.39
C ASN A 121 17.31 -12.05 -2.89
N ASP A 122 18.49 -11.44 -2.71
CA ASP A 122 19.72 -12.12 -2.25
C ASP A 122 19.98 -11.99 -0.74
N GLY A 123 19.14 -11.22 -0.05
CA GLY A 123 19.26 -10.92 1.39
C GLY A 123 20.46 -10.04 1.76
N ARG A 124 21.12 -9.40 0.77
CA ARG A 124 22.34 -8.61 0.98
C ARG A 124 22.18 -7.14 0.66
N GLN A 125 21.25 -6.81 -0.22
CA GLN A 125 21.01 -5.45 -0.67
C GLN A 125 19.52 -5.14 -0.85
N ALA A 126 19.16 -3.89 -0.60
CA ALA A 126 17.85 -3.34 -0.87
C ALA A 126 17.96 -1.88 -1.27
N SER A 127 17.08 -1.45 -2.19
CA SER A 127 16.78 -0.03 -2.36
C SER A 127 15.86 0.42 -1.24
N VAL A 128 16.07 1.63 -0.74
CA VAL A 128 15.30 2.18 0.37
C VAL A 128 14.60 3.45 -0.10
N ILE A 129 13.29 3.51 0.10
CA ILE A 129 12.46 4.68 -0.18
C ILE A 129 11.83 5.09 1.13
N GLY A 130 12.09 6.33 1.57
CA GLY A 130 11.51 6.91 2.80
C GLY A 130 10.74 8.18 2.47
N VAL A 131 9.58 8.35 3.08
CA VAL A 131 8.70 9.53 2.91
C VAL A 131 8.07 9.87 4.27
N ASN A 132 7.94 11.16 4.57
CA ASN A 132 7.17 11.70 5.70
C ASN A 132 5.96 12.51 5.22
#